data_AF-A0A3M0Y860-F1
#
_entry.id   AF-A0A3M0Y860-F1
#
_cell.length_a   1.000
_cell.length_b   1.000
_cell.length_c   1.000
_cell.angle_alpha   90.00
_cell.angle_beta   90.00
_cell.angle_gamma   90.00
#
_symmetry.space_group_name_H-M   'P 1'
#
loop_
_entity.id
_entity.type
_entity.pdbx_description
1 polymer ?
#
loop_
_entity_poly.entity_id
_entity_poly.type
_entity_poly.pdbx_seq_one_letter_code
_entity_poly.pdbx_strand_id
1 'polypeptide(L)'
;MKKEVVICWAVVFIVLSLLLVGNVFAQPASQPSSQPASQPSSGTTLKEDVSTFGTRLKEFFGSTLGLGPDAQASPTVAKILFLIILTLLVWSILDMSGIVTNSAVKWGLSIVVSLLGILYLTPEEIWATVGSYSAMGMTLLFVFPIIILFFFTFRIIIQGGAMGYIVQQGVWAIYFLFLLFNFFIGFVSDRIGGFSDPKTWVYLVVILVAFVMTFFNGTIRKLISENFIEAEVQAARNVITSAVEIDKLRKQELEGLGRGS
;
A
#
# COMPACT_ATOMS: atom_id res chain seq x y z
N MET A 1 19.82 -10.61 11.55
CA MET A 1 19.01 -10.13 10.41
C MET A 1 17.52 -10.50 10.49
N LYS A 2 17.09 -11.73 10.84
CA LYS A 2 15.63 -12.06 10.90
C LYS A 2 14.82 -11.26 11.93
N LYS A 3 15.42 -10.83 13.05
CA LYS A 3 14.72 -10.05 14.09
C LYS A 3 14.36 -8.62 13.66
N GLU A 4 15.18 -7.97 12.83
CA GLU A 4 14.94 -6.58 12.41
C GLU A 4 13.82 -6.47 11.37
N VAL A 5 13.69 -7.47 10.49
CA VAL A 5 12.57 -7.55 9.55
C VAL A 5 11.25 -7.80 10.27
N VAL A 6 11.25 -8.65 11.31
CA VAL A 6 10.03 -8.91 12.11
C VAL A 6 9.62 -7.66 12.91
N ILE A 7 10.58 -6.89 13.43
CA ILE A 7 10.30 -5.63 14.12
C ILE A 7 9.73 -4.58 13.15
N CYS A 8 10.28 -4.49 11.93
CA CYS A 8 9.78 -3.56 10.92
C CYS A 8 8.33 -3.87 10.50
N TRP A 9 8.01 -5.15 10.28
CA TRP A 9 6.65 -5.59 9.98
C TRP A 9 5.68 -5.46 11.15
N ALA A 10 6.13 -5.70 12.39
CA ALA A 10 5.31 -5.50 13.58
C ALA A 10 4.98 -4.02 13.79
N VAL A 11 5.93 -3.11 13.56
CA VAL A 11 5.70 -1.66 13.63
C VAL A 11 4.72 -1.21 12.55
N VAL A 12 4.88 -1.69 11.31
CA VAL A 12 3.91 -1.40 10.23
C VAL A 12 2.53 -1.92 10.59
N PHE A 13 2.41 -3.14 11.13
CA PHE A 13 1.12 -3.73 11.50
C PHE A 13 0.46 -3.01 12.70
N ILE A 14 1.26 -2.57 13.67
CA ILE A 14 0.80 -1.79 14.84
C ILE A 14 0.36 -0.40 14.39
N VAL A 15 1.09 0.27 13.52
CA VAL A 15 0.71 1.59 12.95
C VAL A 15 -0.55 1.46 12.10
N LEU A 16 -0.67 0.41 11.28
CA LEU A 16 -1.86 0.15 10.47
C LEU A 16 -3.08 -0.19 11.35
N SER A 17 -2.88 -0.96 12.42
CA SER A 17 -3.93 -1.32 13.38
C SER A 17 -4.35 -0.13 14.24
N LEU A 18 -3.41 0.73 14.66
CA LEU A 18 -3.71 1.99 15.36
C LEU A 18 -4.41 3.00 14.46
N LEU A 19 -4.08 3.04 13.16
CA LEU A 19 -4.81 3.87 12.18
C LEU A 19 -6.22 3.33 11.91
N LEU A 20 -6.41 2.01 11.92
CA LEU A 20 -7.74 1.40 11.78
C LEU A 20 -8.59 1.59 13.05
N VAL A 21 -8.01 1.37 14.23
CA VAL A 21 -8.71 1.55 15.52
C VAL A 21 -8.97 3.03 15.81
N GLY A 22 -8.04 3.93 15.48
CA GLY A 22 -8.21 5.37 15.61
C GLY A 22 -9.37 5.92 14.77
N ASN A 23 -9.62 5.34 13.59
CA ASN A 23 -10.78 5.69 12.76
C ASN A 23 -12.11 5.13 13.27
N VAL A 24 -12.09 4.04 14.04
CA VAL A 24 -13.29 3.47 14.67
C VAL A 24 -13.71 4.26 15.92
N PHE A 25 -12.76 4.86 16.64
CA PHE A 25 -13.05 5.61 17.87
C PHE A 25 -13.12 7.14 17.70
N ALA A 26 -12.71 7.68 16.55
CA ALA A 26 -12.90 9.09 16.20
C ALA A 26 -14.30 9.35 15.61
N GLN A 27 -15.35 8.91 16.29
CA GLN A 27 -16.67 9.52 16.15
C GLN A 27 -16.71 10.73 17.10
N PRO A 28 -16.67 11.97 16.61
CA PRO A 28 -17.03 13.09 17.46
C PRO A 28 -18.46 12.89 17.93
N ALA A 29 -18.65 12.89 19.25
CA ALA A 29 -19.96 12.95 19.88
C ALA A 29 -20.74 14.09 19.21
N SER A 30 -21.84 13.72 18.55
CA SER A 30 -22.71 14.64 17.83
C SER A 30 -23.10 15.81 18.74
N GLN A 31 -22.82 17.02 18.27
CA GLN A 31 -23.44 18.20 18.84
C GLN A 31 -24.97 18.11 18.64
N PRO A 32 -25.77 18.55 19.63
CA PRO A 32 -27.22 18.50 19.55
C PRO A 32 -27.71 19.57 18.57
N SER A 33 -27.94 19.18 17.32
CA SER A 33 -28.68 20.00 16.35
C SER A 33 -30.17 19.77 16.57
N SER A 34 -30.86 20.78 17.10
CA SER A 34 -32.32 20.86 17.08
C SER A 34 -32.80 21.00 15.63
N GLN A 35 -33.00 19.87 14.96
CA GLN A 35 -33.66 19.78 13.66
C GLN A 35 -34.91 18.89 13.80
N PRO A 36 -36.09 19.32 13.31
CA PRO A 36 -37.36 18.66 13.57
C PRO A 36 -37.44 17.28 12.91
N ALA A 37 -38.16 16.41 13.60
CA ALA A 37 -38.12 14.96 13.48
C ALA A 37 -38.69 14.39 12.16
N SER A 38 -38.16 13.19 11.89
CA SER A 38 -38.79 12.05 11.19
C SER A 38 -38.62 11.93 9.67
N GLN A 39 -37.59 11.18 9.26
CA GLN A 39 -37.77 10.01 8.40
C GLN A 39 -36.85 8.85 8.84
N PRO A 40 -37.32 7.59 8.77
CA PRO A 40 -36.57 6.43 9.25
C PRO A 40 -35.46 6.02 8.28
N SER A 41 -34.22 6.05 8.76
CA SER A 41 -33.01 5.67 8.04
C SER A 41 -32.96 4.15 7.80
N SER A 42 -33.17 3.76 6.54
CA SER A 42 -33.05 2.38 6.10
C SER A 42 -31.70 2.20 5.38
N GLY A 43 -30.78 1.46 6.00
CA GLY A 43 -29.63 0.82 5.34
C GLY A 43 -28.55 1.75 4.78
N THR A 44 -27.60 2.16 5.62
CA THR A 44 -26.34 2.80 5.23
C THR A 44 -25.50 1.83 4.38
N THR A 45 -25.68 1.90 3.07
CA THR A 45 -24.85 1.18 2.10
C THR A 45 -23.41 1.71 2.12
N LEU A 46 -22.42 0.83 1.94
CA LEU A 46 -20.98 1.09 1.75
C LEU A 46 -20.59 2.27 0.82
N LYS A 47 -21.55 2.79 0.04
CA LYS A 47 -21.43 4.02 -0.76
C LYS A 47 -21.26 5.27 0.09
N GLU A 48 -21.91 5.33 1.26
CA GLU A 48 -21.86 6.50 2.13
C GLU A 48 -20.47 6.63 2.75
N ASP A 49 -19.80 5.53 3.10
CA ASP A 49 -18.46 5.55 3.70
C ASP A 49 -17.36 6.05 2.75
N VAL A 50 -17.40 5.66 1.47
CA VAL A 50 -16.38 6.11 0.50
C VAL A 50 -16.54 7.58 0.13
N SER A 51 -17.78 8.05 -0.07
CA SER A 51 -18.02 9.48 -0.26
C SER A 51 -17.68 10.28 1.00
N THR A 52 -17.98 9.73 2.18
CA THR A 52 -17.68 10.36 3.46
C THR A 52 -16.18 10.44 3.71
N PHE A 53 -15.39 9.42 3.34
CA PHE A 53 -13.94 9.49 3.43
C PHE A 53 -13.36 10.61 2.56
N GLY A 54 -13.81 10.72 1.30
CA GLY A 54 -13.39 11.81 0.42
C GLY A 54 -13.74 13.19 0.99
N THR A 55 -14.95 13.34 1.54
CA THR A 55 -15.39 14.58 2.19
C THR A 55 -14.57 14.88 3.45
N ARG A 56 -14.32 13.89 4.32
CA ARG A 56 -13.52 14.04 5.54
C ARG A 56 -12.06 14.36 5.24
N LEU A 57 -11.50 13.73 4.20
CA LEU A 57 -10.13 14.04 3.77
C LEU A 57 -10.07 15.48 3.25
N LYS A 58 -11.02 15.87 2.40
CA LYS A 58 -11.14 17.24 1.89
C LYS A 58 -11.33 18.26 3.02
N GLU A 59 -12.12 17.92 4.03
CA GLU A 59 -12.38 18.75 5.21
C GLU A 59 -11.18 18.80 6.15
N PHE A 60 -10.45 17.70 6.34
CA PHE A 60 -9.21 17.67 7.11
C PHE A 60 -8.14 18.55 6.46
N PHE A 61 -7.90 18.39 5.16
CA PHE A 61 -6.95 19.24 4.44
C PHE A 61 -7.46 20.68 4.31
N GLY A 62 -8.77 20.87 4.16
CA GLY A 62 -9.41 22.17 4.16
C GLY A 62 -9.16 22.94 5.45
N SER A 63 -9.60 22.38 6.56
CA SER A 63 -9.45 22.97 7.90
C SER A 63 -7.99 23.13 8.34
N THR A 64 -7.14 22.12 8.13
CA THR A 64 -5.74 22.14 8.57
C THR A 64 -4.89 23.15 7.79
N LEU A 65 -5.22 23.39 6.51
CA LEU A 65 -4.52 24.37 5.67
C LEU A 65 -5.23 25.73 5.61
N GLY A 66 -6.30 25.93 6.38
CA GLY A 66 -7.06 27.20 6.40
C GLY A 66 -7.87 27.48 5.13
N LEU A 67 -8.17 26.45 4.35
CA LEU A 67 -8.93 26.50 3.11
C LEU A 67 -10.38 26.16 3.46
N GLY A 68 -11.26 27.17 3.41
CA GLY A 68 -12.68 26.99 3.75
C GLY A 68 -13.35 25.85 2.98
N PRO A 69 -14.49 25.34 3.48
CA PRO A 69 -15.23 24.20 2.89
C PRO A 69 -15.62 24.40 1.42
N ASP A 70 -15.69 25.66 0.97
CA ASP A 70 -16.07 26.06 -0.39
C ASP A 70 -14.88 26.16 -1.36
N ALA A 71 -13.66 25.92 -0.87
CA ALA A 71 -12.46 25.88 -1.69
C ALA A 71 -12.51 24.62 -2.58
N GLN A 72 -13.24 24.70 -3.70
CA GLN A 72 -12.96 23.89 -4.89
C GLN A 72 -11.45 23.93 -5.06
N ALA A 73 -10.78 22.76 -5.00
CA ALA A 73 -9.33 22.59 -4.89
C ALA A 73 -8.59 23.79 -5.47
N SER A 74 -8.36 24.81 -4.64
CA SER A 74 -8.02 26.11 -5.18
C SER A 74 -6.68 25.90 -5.88
N PRO A 75 -6.49 26.43 -7.10
CA PRO A 75 -5.23 26.24 -7.84
C PRO A 75 -4.01 26.60 -6.98
N THR A 76 -4.18 27.47 -5.99
CA THR A 76 -3.21 27.79 -4.94
C THR A 76 -2.82 26.60 -4.05
N VAL A 77 -3.77 25.77 -3.65
CA VAL A 77 -3.56 24.57 -2.80
C VAL A 77 -2.74 23.53 -3.53
N ALA A 78 -3.12 23.25 -4.79
CA ALA A 78 -2.38 22.35 -5.65
C ALA A 78 -0.94 22.84 -5.83
N LYS A 79 -0.74 24.15 -6.05
CA LYS A 79 0.59 24.78 -6.13
C LYS A 79 1.40 24.61 -4.85
N ILE A 80 0.81 24.82 -3.67
CA ILE A 80 1.51 24.65 -2.38
C ILE A 80 1.87 23.19 -2.13
N LEU A 81 0.93 22.26 -2.36
CA LEU A 81 1.19 20.83 -2.18
C LEU A 81 2.29 20.35 -3.13
N PHE A 82 2.24 20.81 -4.39
CA PHE A 82 3.28 20.53 -5.37
C PHE A 82 4.63 21.12 -4.97
N LEU A 83 4.66 22.31 -4.35
CA LEU A 83 5.89 22.93 -3.83
C LEU A 83 6.53 22.07 -2.77
N ILE A 84 5.73 21.57 -1.83
CA ILE A 84 6.21 20.71 -0.74
C ILE A 84 6.79 19.41 -1.32
N ILE A 85 6.04 18.75 -2.20
CA ILE A 85 6.46 17.49 -2.82
C ILE A 85 7.76 17.68 -3.63
N LEU A 86 7.82 18.72 -4.46
CA LEU A 86 8.98 18.97 -5.31
C LEU A 86 10.21 19.40 -4.47
N THR A 87 10.00 20.15 -3.38
CA THR A 87 11.07 20.47 -2.42
C THR A 87 11.63 19.22 -1.76
N LEU A 88 10.76 18.31 -1.29
CA LEU A 88 11.17 17.04 -0.68
C LEU A 88 11.89 16.14 -1.68
N LEU A 89 11.42 16.09 -2.92
CA LEU A 89 12.04 15.30 -3.99
C LEU A 89 13.45 15.81 -4.31
N VAL A 90 13.61 17.12 -4.53
CA VAL A 90 14.93 17.72 -4.82
C VAL A 90 15.86 17.53 -3.63
N TRP A 91 15.36 17.70 -2.40
CA TRP A 91 16.15 17.45 -1.19
C TRP A 91 16.62 16.00 -1.11
N SER A 92 15.75 15.03 -1.42
CA SER A 92 16.09 13.60 -1.42
C SER A 92 17.16 13.26 -2.46
N ILE A 93 17.10 13.85 -3.66
CA ILE A 93 18.12 13.67 -4.70
C ILE A 93 19.46 14.27 -4.25
N LEU A 94 19.45 15.48 -3.69
CA LEU A 94 20.67 16.14 -3.19
C LEU A 94 21.32 15.34 -2.06
N ASP A 95 20.51 14.77 -1.15
CA ASP A 95 20.99 13.93 -0.07
C ASP A 95 21.63 12.63 -0.58
N MET A 96 20.97 11.95 -1.52
CA MET A 96 21.46 10.72 -2.12
C MET A 96 22.74 10.95 -2.96
N SER A 97 22.89 12.12 -3.59
CA SER A 97 24.05 12.44 -4.42
C SER A 97 25.36 12.58 -3.65
N GLY A 98 25.29 12.94 -2.36
CA GLY A 98 26.46 13.24 -1.53
C GLY A 98 27.25 14.49 -1.95
N ILE A 99 26.82 15.26 -2.96
CA ILE A 99 27.55 16.41 -3.50
C ILE A 99 27.62 17.56 -2.49
N VAL A 100 26.53 17.79 -1.77
CA VAL A 100 26.43 18.84 -0.75
C VAL A 100 26.48 18.18 0.61
N THR A 101 27.47 18.50 1.43
CA THR A 101 27.60 17.92 2.78
C THR A 101 26.77 18.68 3.83
N ASN A 102 26.58 19.99 3.65
CA ASN A 102 25.86 20.82 4.61
C ASN A 102 24.34 20.77 4.39
N SER A 103 23.61 20.30 5.41
CA SER A 103 22.14 20.17 5.40
C SER A 103 21.40 21.50 5.19
N ALA A 104 21.93 22.62 5.69
CA ALA A 104 21.31 23.93 5.49
C ALA A 104 21.39 24.37 4.02
N VAL A 105 22.51 24.09 3.36
CA VAL A 105 22.70 24.38 1.93
C VAL A 105 21.80 23.48 1.08
N LYS A 106 21.62 22.21 1.45
CA LYS A 106 20.65 21.30 0.79
C LYS A 106 19.22 21.88 0.83
N TRP A 107 18.80 22.34 2.01
CA TRP A 107 17.47 22.95 2.18
C TRP A 107 17.31 24.26 1.41
N GLY A 108 18.31 25.13 1.43
CA GLY A 108 18.28 26.37 0.65
C GLY A 108 18.19 26.08 -0.85
N LEU A 109 19.00 25.14 -1.34
CA LEU A 109 19.02 24.77 -2.76
C LEU A 109 17.72 24.08 -3.18
N SER A 110 17.14 23.20 -2.36
CA SER A 110 15.88 22.52 -2.69
C SER A 110 14.71 23.49 -2.78
N ILE A 111 14.61 24.47 -1.88
CA ILE A 111 13.57 25.50 -1.90
C ILE A 111 13.73 26.42 -3.13
N VAL A 112 14.95 26.85 -3.44
CA VAL A 112 15.19 27.72 -4.61
C VAL A 112 14.83 26.98 -5.89
N VAL A 113 15.32 25.75 -6.07
CA VAL A 113 15.01 24.93 -7.26
C VAL A 113 13.51 24.64 -7.34
N SER A 114 12.84 24.38 -6.22
CA SER A 114 11.40 24.08 -6.24
C SER A 114 10.52 25.30 -6.54
N LEU A 115 10.89 26.47 -6.04
CA LEU A 115 10.26 27.73 -6.41
C LEU A 115 10.43 28.04 -7.90
N LEU A 116 11.64 27.83 -8.45
CA LEU A 116 11.88 27.96 -9.89
C LEU A 116 10.99 26.97 -10.67
N GLY A 117 10.91 25.72 -10.24
CA GLY A 117 10.06 24.71 -10.88
C GLY A 117 8.58 25.13 -10.95
N ILE A 118 8.04 25.67 -9.86
CA ILE A 118 6.63 26.12 -9.82
C ILE A 118 6.38 27.40 -10.59
N LEU A 119 7.35 28.32 -10.63
CA LEU A 119 7.19 29.57 -11.37
C LEU A 119 7.00 29.31 -12.88
N TYR A 120 7.61 28.25 -13.40
CA TYR A 120 7.51 27.85 -14.81
C TYR A 120 6.35 26.89 -15.12
N LEU A 121 5.66 26.36 -14.10
CA LEU A 121 4.53 25.46 -14.31
C LEU A 121 3.28 26.22 -14.72
N THR A 122 2.77 25.87 -15.90
CA THR A 122 1.48 26.36 -16.36
C THR A 122 0.34 25.70 -15.57
N PRO A 123 -0.81 26.40 -15.39
CA PRO A 123 -1.97 25.80 -14.71
C PRO A 123 -2.45 24.49 -15.35
N GLU A 124 -2.31 24.36 -16.67
CA GLU A 124 -2.71 23.18 -17.44
C GLU A 124 -1.89 21.93 -17.06
N GLU A 125 -0.58 22.10 -16.87
CA GLU A 125 0.31 21.02 -16.42
C GLU A 125 0.01 20.57 -14.99
N ILE A 126 -0.40 21.50 -14.12
CA ILE A 126 -0.81 21.18 -12.75
C ILE A 126 -2.05 20.29 -12.76
N TRP A 127 -3.05 20.61 -13.58
CA TRP A 127 -4.26 19.79 -13.68
C TRP A 127 -3.99 18.42 -14.29
N ALA A 128 -3.13 18.33 -15.31
CA ALA A 128 -2.70 17.05 -15.88
C ALA A 128 -1.98 16.17 -14.83
N THR A 129 -1.14 16.81 -14.01
CA THR A 129 -0.40 16.14 -12.94
C THR A 129 -1.31 15.68 -11.81
N VAL A 130 -2.25 16.52 -11.36
CA VAL A 130 -3.27 16.16 -10.34
C VAL A 130 -4.15 15.01 -10.84
N GLY A 131 -4.51 15.02 -12.14
CA GLY A 131 -5.22 13.91 -12.76
C GLY A 131 -4.48 12.58 -12.65
N SER A 132 -3.17 12.61 -12.88
CA SER A 132 -2.29 11.43 -12.74
C SER A 132 -2.22 10.93 -11.28
N TYR A 133 -2.17 11.83 -10.30
CA TYR A 133 -2.19 11.45 -8.88
C TYR A 133 -3.53 10.86 -8.44
N SER A 134 -4.65 11.35 -8.97
CA SER A 134 -5.96 10.74 -8.72
C SER A 134 -6.01 9.30 -9.24
N ALA A 135 -5.50 9.06 -10.45
CA ALA A 135 -5.39 7.72 -11.02
C ALA A 135 -4.47 6.80 -10.19
N MET A 136 -3.34 7.32 -9.71
CA MET A 136 -2.44 6.59 -8.81
C MET A 136 -3.12 6.26 -7.47
N GLY A 137 -3.85 7.22 -6.89
CA GLY A 137 -4.61 7.02 -5.65
C GLY A 137 -5.67 5.93 -5.80
N MET A 138 -6.42 5.93 -6.90
CA MET A 138 -7.36 4.84 -7.22
C MET A 138 -6.63 3.51 -7.39
N THR A 139 -5.48 3.50 -8.08
CA THR A 139 -4.67 2.27 -8.24
C THR A 139 -4.23 1.73 -6.89
N LEU A 140 -3.75 2.58 -5.98
CA LEU A 140 -3.37 2.18 -4.62
C LEU A 140 -4.55 1.58 -3.83
N LEU A 141 -5.75 2.16 -3.97
CA LEU A 141 -6.96 1.62 -3.33
C LEU A 141 -7.31 0.20 -3.80
N PHE A 142 -6.97 -0.18 -5.04
CA PHE A 142 -7.17 -1.55 -5.53
C PHE A 142 -5.98 -2.47 -5.24
N VAL A 143 -4.76 -1.96 -5.40
CA VAL A 143 -3.53 -2.75 -5.20
C VAL A 143 -3.38 -3.16 -3.74
N PHE A 144 -3.75 -2.30 -2.78
CA PHE A 144 -3.56 -2.58 -1.37
C PHE A 144 -4.38 -3.80 -0.87
N PRO A 145 -5.69 -3.90 -1.13
CA PRO A 145 -6.46 -5.12 -0.87
C PRO A 145 -5.90 -6.38 -1.54
N ILE A 146 -5.41 -6.28 -2.78
CA ILE A 146 -4.80 -7.40 -3.52
C ILE A 146 -3.55 -7.90 -2.80
N ILE A 147 -2.68 -6.98 -2.36
CA ILE A 147 -1.46 -7.33 -1.61
C ILE A 147 -1.83 -8.03 -0.29
N ILE A 148 -2.80 -7.50 0.44
CA ILE A 148 -3.25 -8.11 1.71
C ILE A 148 -3.80 -9.51 1.46
N LEU A 149 -4.68 -9.69 0.47
CA LEU A 149 -5.23 -10.99 0.09
C LEU A 149 -4.14 -11.95 -0.37
N PHE A 150 -3.15 -11.47 -1.10
CA PHE A 150 -2.01 -12.28 -1.53
C PHE A 150 -1.23 -12.81 -0.33
N PHE A 151 -0.86 -11.95 0.63
CA PHE A 151 -0.18 -12.40 1.86
C PHE A 151 -1.04 -13.34 2.72
N PHE A 152 -2.34 -13.03 2.84
CA PHE A 152 -3.27 -13.87 3.59
C PHE A 152 -3.38 -15.27 2.99
N THR A 153 -3.54 -15.35 1.66
CA THR A 153 -3.63 -16.62 0.96
C THR A 153 -2.32 -17.39 1.00
N PHE A 154 -1.18 -16.72 0.86
CA PHE A 154 0.14 -17.35 1.02
C PHE A 154 0.30 -18.00 2.40
N ARG A 155 -0.13 -17.31 3.47
CA ARG A 155 -0.08 -17.85 4.83
C ARG A 155 -0.98 -19.07 5.01
N ILE A 156 -2.18 -19.05 4.43
CA ILE A 156 -3.11 -20.19 4.46
C ILE A 156 -2.53 -21.41 3.76
N ILE A 157 -1.83 -21.24 2.64
CA ILE A 157 -1.21 -22.36 1.91
C ILE A 157 -0.16 -23.05 2.78
N ILE A 158 0.69 -22.26 3.46
CA ILE A 158 1.77 -22.79 4.29
C ILE A 158 1.21 -23.57 5.50
N GLN A 159 0.13 -23.07 6.12
CA GLN A 159 -0.40 -23.65 7.36
C GLN A 159 -1.50 -24.71 7.13
N GLY A 160 -2.28 -24.57 6.06
CA GLY A 160 -3.52 -25.32 5.85
C GLY A 160 -3.39 -26.59 5.02
N GLY A 161 -2.20 -26.90 4.48
CA GLY A 161 -1.98 -28.09 3.65
C GLY A 161 -2.95 -28.19 2.47
N ALA A 162 -3.58 -29.36 2.28
CA ALA A 162 -4.55 -29.57 1.21
C ALA A 162 -5.84 -28.75 1.37
N MET A 163 -6.31 -28.53 2.61
CA MET A 163 -7.53 -27.73 2.86
C MET A 163 -7.30 -26.25 2.60
N GLY A 164 -6.09 -25.76 2.87
CA GLY A 164 -5.68 -24.39 2.56
C GLY A 164 -5.81 -24.05 1.07
N TYR A 165 -5.65 -25.03 0.19
CA TYR A 165 -5.83 -24.84 -1.26
C TYR A 165 -7.27 -24.47 -1.63
N ILE A 166 -8.25 -25.20 -1.10
CA ILE A 166 -9.66 -24.96 -1.39
C ILE A 166 -10.08 -23.59 -0.84
N VAL A 167 -9.64 -23.26 0.38
CA VAL A 167 -9.93 -21.97 1.01
C VAL A 167 -9.32 -20.82 0.20
N GLN A 168 -8.06 -20.94 -0.22
CA GLN A 168 -7.42 -19.93 -1.07
C GLN A 168 -8.21 -19.69 -2.36
N GLN A 169 -8.58 -20.77 -3.06
CA GLN A 169 -9.33 -20.66 -4.31
C GLN A 169 -10.71 -20.01 -4.08
N GLY A 170 -11.38 -20.36 -2.99
CA GLY A 170 -12.64 -19.73 -2.59
C GLY A 170 -12.51 -18.23 -2.32
N VAL A 171 -11.47 -17.80 -1.59
CA VAL A 171 -11.22 -16.38 -1.28
C VAL A 171 -10.99 -15.57 -2.55
N TRP A 172 -10.14 -16.05 -3.46
CA TRP A 172 -9.90 -15.37 -4.74
C TRP A 172 -11.15 -15.35 -5.63
N ALA A 173 -11.92 -16.45 -5.68
CA ALA A 173 -13.16 -16.50 -6.44
C ALA A 173 -14.22 -15.53 -5.91
N ILE A 174 -14.38 -15.42 -4.58
CA ILE A 174 -15.29 -14.45 -3.95
C ILE A 174 -14.85 -13.03 -4.25
N TYR A 175 -13.55 -12.74 -4.12
CA TYR A 175 -13.00 -11.42 -4.42
C TYR A 175 -13.17 -11.04 -5.89
N PHE A 176 -12.91 -11.98 -6.81
CA PHE A 176 -13.14 -11.80 -8.24
C PHE A 176 -14.63 -11.52 -8.55
N LEU A 177 -15.53 -12.29 -7.96
CA LEU A 177 -16.98 -12.08 -8.13
C LEU A 177 -17.43 -10.73 -7.56
N PHE A 178 -16.88 -10.32 -6.41
CA PHE A 178 -17.12 -9.01 -5.83
C PHE A 178 -16.64 -7.87 -6.75
N LEU A 179 -15.45 -8.00 -7.35
CA LEU A 179 -14.94 -7.01 -8.31
C LEU A 179 -15.81 -6.94 -9.57
N LEU A 180 -16.21 -8.09 -10.13
CA LEU A 180 -17.13 -8.13 -11.26
C LEU A 180 -18.47 -7.47 -10.93
N PHE A 181 -19.06 -7.79 -9.79
CA PHE A 181 -20.34 -7.21 -9.37
C PHE A 181 -20.24 -5.68 -9.21
N ASN A 182 -19.19 -5.18 -8.56
CA ASN A 182 -18.96 -3.73 -8.44
C ASN A 182 -18.74 -3.07 -9.80
N PHE A 183 -18.01 -3.72 -10.71
CA PHE A 183 -17.80 -3.23 -12.06
C PHE A 183 -19.11 -3.15 -12.84
N PHE A 184 -19.94 -4.20 -12.82
CA PHE A 184 -21.24 -4.21 -13.48
C PHE A 184 -22.18 -3.14 -12.92
N ILE A 185 -22.29 -3.01 -11.59
CA ILE A 185 -23.11 -1.96 -10.98
C ILE A 185 -22.59 -0.58 -11.36
N GLY A 186 -21.27 -0.37 -11.30
CA GLY A 186 -20.66 0.91 -11.64
C GLY A 186 -20.83 1.27 -13.12
N PHE A 187 -20.79 0.26 -13.99
CA PHE A 187 -21.02 0.41 -15.42
C PHE A 187 -22.48 0.75 -15.73
N VAL A 188 -23.44 0.02 -15.18
CA VAL A 188 -24.89 0.27 -15.38
C VAL A 188 -25.33 1.60 -14.76
N SER A 189 -24.68 2.05 -13.70
CA SER A 189 -25.00 3.32 -13.03
C SER A 189 -24.28 4.54 -13.65
N ASP A 190 -23.60 4.38 -14.79
CA ASP A 190 -22.75 5.41 -15.44
C ASP A 190 -21.66 6.01 -14.52
N ARG A 191 -21.25 5.30 -13.46
CA ARG A 191 -20.25 5.79 -12.49
C ARG A 191 -18.82 5.67 -12.99
N ILE A 192 -18.57 4.75 -13.92
CA ILE A 192 -17.23 4.42 -14.41
C ILE A 192 -16.96 5.08 -15.78
N GLY A 193 -17.84 5.97 -16.28
CA GLY A 193 -17.55 6.81 -17.45
C GLY A 193 -17.34 6.07 -18.79
N GLY A 194 -17.68 4.77 -18.86
CA GLY A 194 -17.50 3.93 -20.05
C GLY A 194 -16.04 3.58 -20.36
N PHE A 195 -15.79 2.98 -21.53
CA PHE A 195 -14.45 2.51 -21.93
C PHE A 195 -13.44 3.64 -22.24
N SER A 196 -13.92 4.88 -22.38
CA SER A 196 -13.07 6.06 -22.60
C SER A 196 -12.47 6.62 -21.30
N ASP A 197 -13.05 6.32 -20.14
CA ASP A 197 -12.51 6.78 -18.86
C ASP A 197 -11.30 5.92 -18.44
N PRO A 198 -10.13 6.51 -18.14
CA PRO A 198 -8.97 5.79 -17.61
C PRO A 198 -9.26 4.93 -16.38
N LYS A 199 -10.26 5.29 -15.57
CA LYS A 199 -10.68 4.52 -14.38
C LYS A 199 -11.16 3.13 -14.75
N THR A 200 -11.87 3.00 -15.87
CA THR A 200 -12.37 1.71 -16.37
C THR A 200 -11.22 0.76 -16.65
N TRP A 201 -10.13 1.26 -17.24
CA TRP A 201 -8.94 0.46 -17.52
C TRP A 201 -8.25 -0.04 -16.25
N VAL A 202 -8.15 0.79 -15.21
CA VAL A 202 -7.62 0.35 -13.91
C VAL A 202 -8.46 -0.78 -13.33
N TYR A 203 -9.79 -0.65 -13.35
CA TYR A 203 -10.71 -1.71 -12.91
C TYR A 203 -10.54 -3.00 -13.73
N LEU A 204 -10.45 -2.90 -15.05
CA LEU A 204 -10.29 -4.05 -15.94
C LEU A 204 -8.97 -4.79 -15.68
N VAL A 205 -7.87 -4.06 -15.47
CA VAL A 205 -6.57 -4.65 -15.10
C VAL A 205 -6.66 -5.38 -13.75
N VAL A 206 -7.31 -4.78 -12.77
CA VAL A 206 -7.50 -5.39 -11.44
C VAL A 206 -8.35 -6.67 -11.51
N ILE A 207 -9.44 -6.64 -12.29
CA ILE A 207 -10.28 -7.82 -12.56
C ILE A 207 -9.48 -8.90 -13.28
N LEU A 208 -8.66 -8.53 -14.26
CA LEU A 208 -7.79 -9.45 -14.99
C LEU A 208 -6.77 -10.10 -14.05
N VAL A 209 -6.15 -9.34 -13.14
CA VAL A 209 -5.23 -9.89 -12.12
C VAL A 209 -5.96 -10.87 -11.20
N ALA A 210 -7.15 -10.50 -10.71
CA ALA A 210 -7.96 -11.39 -9.88
C ALA A 210 -8.40 -12.66 -10.64
N PHE A 211 -8.72 -12.54 -11.93
CA PHE A 211 -9.03 -13.67 -12.81
C PHE A 211 -7.82 -14.60 -12.94
N VAL A 212 -6.64 -14.05 -13.29
CA VAL A 212 -5.41 -14.82 -13.41
C VAL A 212 -5.08 -15.53 -12.09
N MET A 213 -5.19 -14.84 -10.95
CA MET A 213 -4.98 -15.44 -9.64
C MET A 213 -5.99 -16.55 -9.33
N THR A 214 -7.24 -16.44 -9.78
CA THR A 214 -8.29 -17.44 -9.52
C THR A 214 -8.09 -18.70 -10.37
N PHE A 215 -7.81 -18.55 -11.68
CA PHE A 215 -7.74 -19.68 -12.62
C PHE A 215 -6.34 -20.28 -12.74
N PHE A 216 -5.28 -19.48 -12.59
CA PHE A 216 -3.89 -19.93 -12.74
C PHE A 216 -3.19 -20.18 -11.39
N ASN A 217 -3.95 -20.24 -10.29
CA ASN A 217 -3.41 -20.46 -8.96
C ASN A 217 -2.47 -21.68 -8.89
N GLY A 218 -2.84 -22.80 -9.53
CA GLY A 218 -2.02 -24.00 -9.58
C GLY A 218 -0.65 -23.79 -10.24
N THR A 219 -0.59 -22.98 -11.29
CA THR A 219 0.66 -22.68 -12.02
C THR A 219 1.55 -21.74 -11.21
N ILE A 220 0.97 -20.66 -10.66
CA ILE A 220 1.69 -19.69 -9.82
C ILE A 220 2.27 -20.41 -8.61
N ARG A 221 1.51 -21.30 -7.99
CA ARG A 221 1.99 -22.10 -6.86
C ARG A 221 3.18 -22.96 -7.25
N LYS A 222 3.12 -23.69 -8.36
CA LYS A 222 4.22 -24.56 -8.79
C LYS A 222 5.52 -23.76 -8.92
N LEU A 223 5.43 -22.61 -9.58
CA LEU A 223 6.54 -21.67 -9.78
C LEU A 223 7.08 -21.13 -8.45
N ILE A 224 6.22 -20.77 -7.50
CA ILE A 224 6.65 -20.27 -6.18
C ILE A 224 7.24 -21.41 -5.33
N SER A 225 6.62 -22.60 -5.34
CA SER A 225 7.05 -23.72 -4.49
C SER A 225 8.42 -24.26 -4.87
N GLU A 226 8.73 -24.35 -6.16
CA GLU A 226 10.05 -24.82 -6.62
C GLU A 226 11.15 -23.87 -6.10
N ASN A 227 10.97 -22.56 -6.30
CA ASN A 227 11.95 -21.55 -5.86
C ASN A 227 12.07 -21.45 -4.32
N PHE A 228 10.95 -21.50 -3.58
CA PHE A 228 10.99 -21.39 -2.12
C PHE A 228 11.53 -22.65 -1.45
N ILE A 229 11.15 -23.83 -1.93
CA ILE A 229 11.67 -25.10 -1.40
C ILE A 229 13.16 -25.19 -1.66
N GLU A 230 13.63 -24.80 -2.85
CA GLU A 230 15.07 -24.75 -3.15
C GLU A 230 15.80 -23.77 -2.23
N ALA A 231 15.27 -22.56 -2.03
CA ALA A 231 15.88 -21.57 -1.15
C ALA A 231 15.92 -22.05 0.33
N GLU A 232 14.86 -22.68 0.81
CA GLU A 232 14.80 -23.19 2.19
C GLU A 232 15.67 -24.43 2.39
N VAL A 233 15.70 -25.35 1.42
CA VAL A 233 16.61 -26.50 1.43
C VAL A 233 18.07 -26.04 1.37
N GLN A 234 18.39 -25.02 0.56
CA GLN A 234 19.74 -24.47 0.49
C GLN A 234 20.15 -23.78 1.79
N ALA A 235 19.23 -23.02 2.42
CA ALA A 235 19.46 -22.44 3.73
C ALA A 235 19.68 -23.51 4.81
N ALA A 236 18.88 -24.58 4.83
CA ALA A 236 19.04 -25.69 5.76
C ALA A 236 20.35 -26.47 5.53
N ARG A 237 20.72 -26.72 4.27
CA ARG A 237 22.00 -27.34 3.90
C ARG A 237 23.18 -26.51 4.36
N ASN A 238 23.12 -25.19 4.24
CA ASN A 238 24.19 -24.30 4.70
C ASN A 238 24.36 -24.41 6.22
N VAL A 239 23.27 -24.45 7.00
CA VAL A 239 23.32 -24.62 8.46
C VAL A 239 23.91 -25.99 8.85
N ILE A 240 23.48 -27.07 8.18
CA ILE A 240 24.01 -28.43 8.45
C ILE A 240 25.50 -28.51 8.10
N THR A 241 25.90 -27.93 6.97
CA THR A 241 27.30 -27.93 6.51
C THR A 241 28.18 -27.20 7.52
N SER A 242 27.76 -26.00 7.98
CA SER A 242 28.48 -25.27 9.03
C SER A 242 28.54 -26.04 10.35
N ALA A 243 27.48 -26.76 10.73
CA ALA A 243 27.50 -27.58 11.94
C ALA A 243 28.47 -28.78 11.84
N VAL A 244 28.55 -29.42 10.67
CA VAL A 244 29.49 -30.52 10.40
C VAL A 244 30.94 -30.02 10.37
N GLU A 245 31.19 -28.83 9.81
CA GLU A 245 32.52 -28.20 9.83
C GLU A 245 32.97 -27.89 11.27
N ILE A 246 32.08 -27.36 12.11
CA ILE A 246 32.37 -27.12 13.53
C ILE A 246 32.67 -28.42 14.27
N ASP A 247 31.93 -29.51 14.03
CA ASP A 247 32.20 -30.80 14.68
C ASP A 247 33.56 -31.39 14.25
N LYS A 248 33.95 -31.23 12.97
CA LYS A 248 35.26 -31.64 12.48
C LYS A 248 36.39 -30.86 13.14
N LEU A 249 36.26 -29.53 13.25
CA LEU A 249 37.23 -28.69 13.94
C LEU A 249 37.37 -29.09 15.41
N ARG A 250 36.24 -29.33 16.09
CA ARG A 250 36.23 -29.76 17.49
C ARG A 250 36.92 -31.11 17.71
N LYS A 251 36.75 -32.07 16.79
CA LYS A 251 37.47 -33.35 16.85
C LYS A 251 38.97 -33.19 16.66
N GLN A 252 39.40 -32.35 15.72
CA GLN A 252 40.81 -32.04 15.50
C GLN A 252 41.46 -31.38 16.72
N GLU A 253 40.74 -30.49 17.40
CA GLU A 253 41.21 -29.89 18.66
C GLU A 253 41.40 -30.93 19.78
N LEU A 254 40.46 -31.86 19.94
CA LEU A 254 40.54 -32.92 20.95
C LEU A 254 41.71 -33.89 20.68
N GLU A 255 41.95 -34.27 19.43
CA GLU A 255 43.08 -35.12 19.05
C GLU A 255 44.43 -34.41 19.21
N GLY A 256 44.49 -33.10 18.95
CA GLY A 256 45.68 -32.28 19.15
C GLY A 256 46.07 -32.16 20.63
N LEU A 257 45.10 -31.98 21.52
CA LEU A 257 45.34 -31.89 22.97
C LEU A 257 45.87 -33.22 23.56
N GLY A 258 45.42 -34.37 23.06
CA GLY A 258 45.86 -35.68 23.55
C GLY A 258 47.29 -36.07 23.15
N ARG A 259 47.93 -35.38 22.20
CA ARG A 259 49.34 -35.61 21.81
C ARG A 259 50.35 -34.76 22.56
N GLY A 260 49.89 -33.74 23.30
CA GLY A 260 50.75 -32.80 24.04
C GLY A 260 50.99 -33.14 25.51
N SER A 261 50.40 -34.25 26.02
CA SER A 261 50.58 -34.76 27.38
C SER A 261 51.36 -36.07 27.38
#